data_AF-A0A9X6GC61-F1
#
_entry.id   AF-A0A9X6GC61-F1
#
_cell.length_a   1.000
_cell.length_b   1.000
_cell.length_c   1.000
_cell.angle_alpha   90.00
_cell.angle_beta   90.00
_cell.angle_gamma   90.00
#
_symmetry.space_group_name_H-M   'P 1'
#
loop_
_entity.id
_entity.type
_entity.pdbx_description
1 polymer ?
#
loop_
_entity_poly.entity_id
_entity_poly.type
_entity_poly.pdbx_seq_one_letter_code
_entity_poly.pdbx_strand_id
1 'polypeptide(L)'
;MDLKKWMSVIPNEAPLSTLSIPGTHDSMALHDKLAFGYAKAQTASLSTQLEKGIRYIDIRIRDTGDAFAIHHGIIYQDAMFGDVLNMVTDFLRNNPTETVIMRVKNEDEQDINRYEEIFQKYWESYKSYFWNPTSSNPKLGEIRGKIVVLQDFKSQTKFGIPYSGLDVEDAFDNVTLGSKWNIVWNRLDNLTLNRDSNKIYLSHFSANTPNDALTGRPVDYAEFINPRGVTYFKENKYKTFTGIIAADFPDTVYTQSILYKNYLYYSLPTDKLYSIPVNMDICTKLDYPQQCVENMDPSYRTHEMYETINRLVEEDTLNEKTNWSGNSWYNFIRFNYIILPGQEKGVLDKLNKMSIGTLNIYDLLKALNGYHNNTNTITKIESATGAIMFPPATLRDAVYTDQVNSYPTWVELGVYNKFKVISQHNPTIWKRLQELGVSLNDQTKEVTIAFDDPNAPGSFPDVVDVVPGNPPGSLIPPDNSDPFVDYPIQ
;
A
#
# COMPACT_ATOMS: atom_id res chain seq x y z
N MET A 1 -22.66 -7.89 0.13
CA MET A 1 -22.94 -6.54 -0.36
C MET A 1 -23.44 -6.69 -1.78
N ASP A 2 -24.57 -6.07 -2.10
CA ASP A 2 -25.04 -5.98 -3.49
C ASP A 2 -24.49 -4.68 -4.08
N LEU A 3 -23.63 -4.79 -5.09
CA LEU A 3 -22.94 -3.64 -5.69
C LEU A 3 -23.88 -2.76 -6.52
N LYS A 4 -24.99 -3.31 -7.03
CA LYS A 4 -25.98 -2.54 -7.80
C LYS A 4 -26.82 -1.63 -6.90
N LYS A 5 -26.90 -1.94 -5.60
CA LYS A 5 -27.72 -1.20 -4.61
C LYS A 5 -27.06 -1.04 -3.24
N TRP A 6 -25.76 -0.74 -3.20
CA TRP A 6 -25.00 -0.69 -1.95
C TRP A 6 -25.40 0.48 -1.04
N MET A 7 -25.92 1.58 -1.59
CA MET A 7 -26.40 2.71 -0.79
C MET A 7 -27.74 2.41 -0.09
N SER A 8 -28.45 1.34 -0.48
CA SER A 8 -29.75 0.97 0.13
C SER A 8 -29.73 0.69 1.63
N VAL A 9 -28.57 0.30 2.18
CA VAL A 9 -28.38 0.00 3.62
C VAL A 9 -27.89 1.19 4.43
N ILE A 10 -27.53 2.30 3.79
CA ILE A 10 -27.03 3.51 4.46
C ILE A 10 -28.21 4.39 4.89
N PRO A 11 -28.23 4.99 6.10
CA PRO A 11 -29.32 5.83 6.56
C PRO A 11 -29.61 7.03 5.64
N ASN A 12 -30.88 7.43 5.53
CA ASN A 12 -31.27 8.62 4.75
C ASN A 12 -30.65 9.92 5.26
N GLU A 13 -30.37 10.00 6.57
CA GLU A 13 -29.78 11.17 7.23
C GLU A 13 -28.27 11.34 6.97
N ALA A 14 -27.62 10.34 6.34
CA ALA A 14 -26.20 10.37 6.01
C ALA A 14 -25.85 11.57 5.08
N PRO A 15 -25.03 12.54 5.51
CA PRO A 15 -24.55 13.60 4.63
C PRO A 15 -23.60 13.04 3.57
N LEU A 16 -23.67 13.55 2.34
CA LEU A 16 -22.82 13.13 1.22
C LEU A 16 -21.32 13.18 1.57
N SER A 17 -20.88 14.20 2.31
CA SER A 17 -19.50 14.37 2.82
C SER A 17 -18.97 13.23 3.68
N THR A 18 -19.85 12.39 4.24
CA THR A 18 -19.49 11.30 5.16
C THR A 18 -19.36 9.94 4.48
N LEU A 19 -19.71 9.85 3.19
CA LEU A 19 -19.66 8.61 2.43
C LEU A 19 -18.26 8.33 1.86
N SER A 20 -17.87 7.05 1.85
CA SER A 20 -16.71 6.54 1.12
C SER A 20 -17.18 6.03 -0.23
N ILE A 21 -16.86 6.74 -1.31
CA ILE A 21 -17.47 6.53 -2.63
C ILE A 21 -16.42 6.12 -3.66
N PRO A 22 -16.56 4.95 -4.29
CA PRO A 22 -15.71 4.55 -5.40
C PRO A 22 -16.15 5.28 -6.67
N GLY A 23 -15.15 5.77 -7.41
CA GLY A 23 -15.31 6.60 -8.58
C GLY A 23 -14.36 6.22 -9.72
N THR A 24 -14.70 6.67 -10.92
CA THR A 24 -13.85 6.57 -12.11
C THR A 24 -13.39 7.95 -12.57
N HIS A 25 -12.09 8.09 -12.81
CA HIS A 25 -11.54 9.22 -13.56
C HIS A 25 -11.85 9.03 -15.05
N ASP A 26 -12.16 10.12 -15.75
CA ASP A 26 -12.67 10.19 -17.12
C ASP A 26 -13.48 8.94 -17.53
N SER A 27 -14.67 8.81 -16.95
CA SER A 27 -15.43 7.54 -16.88
C SER A 27 -15.81 6.95 -18.23
N MET A 28 -15.75 7.77 -19.28
CA MET A 28 -16.10 7.42 -20.65
C MET A 28 -14.86 7.33 -21.57
N ALA A 29 -13.64 7.55 -21.07
CA ALA A 29 -12.41 7.40 -21.82
C ALA A 29 -12.06 5.91 -22.07
N LEU A 30 -12.83 5.29 -22.96
CA LEU A 30 -12.76 3.88 -23.36
C LEU A 30 -11.89 3.65 -24.61
N HIS A 31 -11.65 4.71 -25.39
CA HIS A 31 -11.06 4.68 -26.72
C HIS A 31 -9.74 5.48 -26.76
N ASP A 32 -8.63 4.77 -26.95
CA ASP A 32 -7.30 5.38 -27.00
C ASP A 32 -6.99 6.08 -28.34
N LYS A 33 -7.59 5.59 -29.43
CA LYS A 33 -7.42 6.12 -30.80
C LYS A 33 -5.93 6.22 -31.20
N LEU A 34 -5.41 7.42 -31.41
CA LEU A 34 -4.02 7.68 -31.80
C LEU A 34 -3.21 8.32 -30.66
N ALA A 35 -3.55 8.03 -29.41
CA ALA A 35 -2.93 8.62 -28.22
C ALA A 35 -1.96 7.68 -27.46
N PHE A 36 -1.57 6.54 -28.03
CA PHE A 36 -0.49 5.68 -27.54
C PHE A 36 -0.64 5.19 -26.09
N GLY A 37 -1.86 4.99 -25.63
CA GLY A 37 -2.23 4.56 -24.28
C GLY A 37 -2.61 5.70 -23.33
N TYR A 38 -2.44 6.97 -23.73
CA TYR A 38 -2.71 8.13 -22.87
C TYR A 38 -4.16 8.63 -22.92
N ALA A 39 -4.96 8.31 -23.95
CA ALA A 39 -6.33 8.79 -24.03
C ALA A 39 -7.36 7.86 -23.38
N LYS A 40 -6.96 6.67 -22.92
CA LYS A 40 -7.83 5.68 -22.30
C LYS A 40 -7.62 5.60 -20.79
N ALA A 41 -8.70 5.76 -20.02
CA ALA A 41 -8.74 5.64 -18.57
C ALA A 41 -9.52 4.41 -18.09
N GLN A 42 -10.42 3.86 -18.92
CA GLN A 42 -11.38 2.83 -18.53
C GLN A 42 -11.48 1.69 -19.56
N THR A 43 -11.81 0.48 -19.10
CA THR A 43 -12.11 -0.69 -19.98
C THR A 43 -13.56 -1.15 -19.92
N ALA A 44 -14.26 -0.88 -18.81
CA ALA A 44 -15.66 -1.24 -18.63
C ALA A 44 -16.58 -0.11 -19.08
N SER A 45 -17.68 -0.45 -19.79
CA SER A 45 -18.74 0.52 -20.09
C SER A 45 -19.28 1.21 -18.82
N LEU A 46 -19.79 2.43 -18.94
CA LEU A 46 -20.40 3.17 -17.83
C LEU A 46 -21.47 2.36 -17.10
N SER A 47 -22.36 1.66 -17.82
CA SER A 47 -23.34 0.76 -17.22
C SER A 47 -22.68 -0.33 -16.36
N THR A 48 -21.60 -0.94 -16.85
CA THR A 48 -20.83 -1.94 -16.07
C THR A 48 -20.14 -1.34 -14.85
N GLN A 49 -19.64 -0.09 -14.94
CA GLN A 49 -19.04 0.62 -13.81
C GLN A 49 -20.08 0.82 -12.69
N LEU A 50 -21.27 1.33 -13.04
CA LEU A 50 -22.37 1.53 -12.09
C LEU A 50 -22.82 0.20 -11.46
N GLU A 51 -22.94 -0.87 -12.25
CA GLU A 51 -23.26 -2.21 -11.74
C GLU A 51 -22.20 -2.78 -10.80
N LYS A 52 -20.92 -2.45 -11.01
CA LYS A 52 -19.81 -2.84 -10.13
C LYS A 52 -19.72 -2.00 -8.85
N GLY A 53 -20.53 -0.96 -8.70
CA GLY A 53 -20.67 -0.17 -7.48
C GLY A 53 -20.13 1.26 -7.55
N ILE A 54 -19.59 1.69 -8.70
CA ILE A 54 -19.16 3.08 -8.93
C ILE A 54 -20.36 4.02 -8.75
N ARG A 55 -20.16 5.13 -8.02
CA ARG A 55 -21.19 6.17 -7.82
C ARG A 55 -20.68 7.59 -8.02
N TYR A 56 -19.36 7.80 -8.12
CA TYR A 56 -18.79 9.02 -8.70
C TYR A 56 -18.36 8.75 -10.14
N ILE A 57 -18.74 9.63 -11.06
CA ILE A 57 -18.31 9.57 -12.45
C ILE A 57 -17.81 10.94 -12.91
N ASP A 58 -16.58 10.98 -13.41
CA ASP A 58 -16.02 12.12 -14.13
C ASP A 58 -16.48 12.07 -15.59
N ILE A 59 -17.30 13.04 -16.01
CA ILE A 59 -17.89 13.15 -17.34
C ILE A 59 -17.42 14.45 -17.99
N ARG A 60 -16.73 14.29 -19.12
CA ARG A 60 -15.99 15.34 -19.78
C ARG A 60 -16.60 15.63 -21.14
N ILE A 61 -17.10 16.85 -21.32
CA ILE A 61 -17.93 17.23 -22.47
C ILE A 61 -17.37 18.42 -23.23
N ARG A 62 -17.65 18.43 -24.54
CA ARG A 62 -17.36 19.50 -25.48
C ARG A 62 -18.60 19.79 -26.34
N ASP A 63 -18.92 21.05 -26.54
CA ASP A 63 -20.01 21.51 -27.41
C ASP A 63 -19.72 21.17 -28.89
N THR A 64 -20.72 20.65 -29.61
CA THR A 64 -20.65 20.31 -31.04
C THR A 64 -21.45 21.23 -31.97
N GLY A 65 -22.19 22.19 -31.41
CA GLY A 65 -23.16 23.04 -32.13
C GLY A 65 -24.41 23.26 -31.28
N ASP A 66 -25.04 22.15 -30.95
CA ASP A 66 -26.39 22.01 -30.39
C ASP A 66 -26.47 20.94 -29.28
N ALA A 67 -25.38 20.20 -29.07
CA ALA A 67 -25.26 19.05 -28.19
C ALA A 67 -23.86 18.97 -27.56
N PHE A 68 -23.65 17.98 -26.70
CA PHE A 68 -22.38 17.72 -26.04
C PHE A 68 -21.83 16.35 -26.41
N ALA A 69 -20.60 16.32 -26.92
CA ALA A 69 -19.84 15.11 -27.22
C ALA A 69 -18.81 14.82 -26.12
N ILE A 70 -18.63 13.54 -25.80
CA ILE A 70 -17.73 13.09 -24.74
C ILE A 70 -16.27 13.07 -25.23
N HIS A 71 -15.34 13.61 -24.44
CA HIS A 71 -13.95 13.82 -24.83
C HIS A 71 -12.97 13.59 -23.69
N HIS A 72 -11.82 13.00 -23.99
CA HIS A 72 -10.63 13.10 -23.13
C HIS A 72 -9.62 14.03 -23.83
N GLY A 73 -9.50 15.27 -23.34
CA GLY A 73 -8.81 16.35 -24.06
C GLY A 73 -9.37 16.54 -25.47
N ILE A 74 -8.51 16.43 -26.49
CA ILE A 74 -8.95 16.53 -27.90
C ILE A 74 -9.55 15.24 -28.47
N ILE A 75 -9.52 14.12 -27.74
CA ILE A 75 -9.90 12.80 -28.25
C ILE A 75 -11.38 12.51 -27.94
N TYR A 76 -12.23 12.63 -28.96
CA TYR A 76 -13.64 12.19 -28.91
C TYR A 76 -13.74 10.71 -28.51
N GLN A 77 -14.64 10.37 -27.62
CA GLN A 77 -14.79 9.04 -27.02
C GLN A 77 -15.98 8.23 -27.57
N ASP A 78 -16.42 8.50 -28.79
CA ASP A 78 -17.44 7.73 -29.51
C ASP A 78 -18.82 7.66 -28.78
N ALA A 79 -19.11 8.68 -27.96
CA ALA A 79 -20.35 8.82 -27.20
C ALA A 79 -20.77 10.29 -27.04
N MET A 80 -22.07 10.54 -26.87
CA MET A 80 -22.66 11.86 -26.57
C MET A 80 -23.13 11.93 -25.11
N PHE A 81 -23.33 13.13 -24.59
CA PHE A 81 -23.82 13.33 -23.21
C PHE A 81 -25.22 12.75 -22.98
N GLY A 82 -26.05 12.71 -24.03
CA GLY A 82 -27.34 12.01 -23.99
C GLY A 82 -27.20 10.51 -23.68
N ASP A 83 -26.17 9.84 -24.21
CA ASP A 83 -25.93 8.41 -23.97
C ASP A 83 -25.55 8.15 -22.51
N VAL A 84 -24.73 9.04 -21.94
CA VAL A 84 -24.38 9.04 -20.51
C VAL A 84 -25.63 9.18 -19.64
N LEU A 85 -26.49 10.15 -19.94
CA LEU A 85 -27.72 10.38 -19.17
C LEU A 85 -28.70 9.22 -19.31
N ASN A 86 -28.85 8.61 -20.49
CA ASN A 86 -29.67 7.41 -20.66
C ASN A 86 -29.16 6.25 -19.79
N MET A 87 -27.87 5.91 -19.86
CA MET A 87 -27.27 4.84 -19.04
C MET A 87 -27.43 5.09 -17.53
N VAL A 88 -27.20 6.32 -17.07
CA VAL A 88 -27.31 6.67 -15.64
C VAL A 88 -28.76 6.66 -15.16
N THR A 89 -29.71 7.17 -15.95
CA THR A 89 -31.12 7.20 -15.56
C THR A 89 -31.78 5.83 -15.64
N ASP A 90 -31.37 4.96 -16.57
CA ASP A 90 -31.75 3.55 -16.60
C ASP A 90 -31.22 2.80 -15.35
N PHE A 91 -29.96 3.05 -14.97
CA PHE A 91 -29.40 2.49 -13.73
C PHE A 91 -30.17 2.95 -12.49
N LEU A 92 -30.44 4.25 -12.34
CA LEU A 92 -31.16 4.82 -11.20
C LEU A 92 -32.63 4.37 -11.14
N ARG A 93 -33.29 4.16 -12.28
CA ARG A 93 -34.66 3.63 -12.36
C ARG A 93 -34.74 2.19 -11.84
N ASN A 94 -33.73 1.38 -12.16
CA ASN A 94 -33.63 -0.01 -11.69
C ASN A 94 -33.12 -0.11 -10.23
N ASN A 95 -32.40 0.90 -9.75
CA ASN A 95 -31.81 0.94 -8.40
C ASN A 95 -32.15 2.26 -7.69
N PRO A 96 -33.44 2.53 -7.37
CA PRO A 96 -33.90 3.84 -6.89
C PRO A 96 -33.39 4.23 -5.50
N THR A 97 -32.68 3.34 -4.80
CA THR A 97 -32.00 3.65 -3.55
C THR A 97 -30.67 4.39 -3.75
N GLU A 98 -30.11 4.33 -4.95
CA GLU A 98 -28.77 4.87 -5.25
C GLU A 98 -28.83 6.33 -5.68
N THR A 99 -27.68 6.99 -5.67
CA THR A 99 -27.48 8.31 -6.27
C THR A 99 -26.19 8.30 -7.08
N VAL A 100 -26.13 9.03 -8.20
CA VAL A 100 -24.92 9.13 -9.02
C VAL A 100 -24.39 10.55 -8.96
N ILE A 101 -23.15 10.71 -8.53
CA ILE A 101 -22.44 11.97 -8.41
C ILE A 101 -21.66 12.15 -9.71
N MET A 102 -22.09 13.09 -10.54
CA MET A 102 -21.56 13.30 -11.87
C MET A 102 -20.77 14.61 -11.89
N ARG A 103 -19.44 14.54 -11.91
CA ARG A 103 -18.64 15.70 -12.32
C ARG A 103 -18.91 15.93 -13.79
N VAL A 104 -19.34 17.14 -14.13
CA VAL A 104 -19.48 17.60 -15.50
C VAL A 104 -18.40 18.64 -15.72
N LYS A 105 -17.35 18.27 -16.44
CA LYS A 105 -16.24 19.16 -16.82
C LYS A 105 -16.38 19.57 -18.28
N ASN A 106 -16.18 20.86 -18.54
CA ASN A 106 -15.98 21.34 -19.91
C ASN A 106 -14.51 21.10 -20.33
N GLU A 107 -14.28 20.48 -21.49
CA GLU A 107 -12.94 20.25 -22.07
C GLU A 107 -12.51 21.33 -23.10
N ASP A 108 -13.27 22.43 -23.24
CA ASP A 108 -12.96 23.50 -24.19
C ASP A 108 -13.40 24.88 -23.68
N GLU A 109 -12.59 25.93 -23.87
CA GLU A 109 -12.99 27.28 -23.46
C GLU A 109 -14.00 27.86 -24.47
N GLN A 110 -15.22 28.16 -24.01
CA GLN A 110 -16.36 28.45 -24.88
C GLN A 110 -17.31 29.53 -24.31
N ASP A 111 -18.25 29.98 -25.15
CA ASP A 111 -19.31 30.92 -24.76
C ASP A 111 -20.20 30.32 -23.67
N ILE A 112 -20.18 30.97 -22.50
CA ILE A 112 -20.90 30.56 -21.30
C ILE A 112 -22.41 30.45 -21.55
N ASN A 113 -22.99 31.39 -22.31
CA ASN A 113 -24.44 31.43 -22.52
C ASN A 113 -24.90 30.27 -23.41
N ARG A 114 -24.12 29.95 -24.46
CA ARG A 114 -24.42 28.82 -25.34
C ARG A 114 -24.26 27.49 -24.61
N TYR A 115 -23.18 27.33 -23.83
CA TYR A 115 -22.98 26.12 -23.03
C TYR A 115 -24.11 25.93 -22.02
N GLU A 116 -24.53 27.00 -21.33
CA GLU A 116 -25.67 27.00 -20.41
C GLU A 116 -27.00 26.66 -21.12
N GLU A 117 -27.25 27.21 -22.32
CA GLU A 117 -28.46 26.90 -23.09
C GLU A 117 -28.54 25.41 -23.49
N ILE A 118 -27.42 24.82 -23.93
CA ILE A 118 -27.35 23.39 -24.27
C ILE A 118 -27.52 22.54 -23.00
N PHE A 119 -26.85 22.89 -21.89
CA PHE A 119 -26.99 22.15 -20.63
C PHE A 119 -28.40 22.25 -20.05
N GLN A 120 -29.06 23.40 -20.17
CA GLN A 120 -30.46 23.60 -19.75
C GLN A 120 -31.43 22.69 -20.54
N LYS A 121 -31.19 22.44 -21.84
CA LYS A 121 -31.99 21.50 -22.65
C LYS A 121 -31.88 20.07 -22.11
N TYR A 122 -30.68 19.63 -21.74
CA TYR A 122 -30.48 18.34 -21.05
C TYR A 122 -31.14 18.35 -19.65
N TRP A 123 -30.98 19.42 -18.88
CA TRP A 123 -31.56 19.55 -17.55
C TRP A 123 -33.08 19.39 -17.54
N GLU A 124 -33.79 20.08 -18.44
CA GLU A 124 -35.25 19.96 -18.56
C GLU A 124 -35.68 18.59 -19.10
N SER A 125 -34.94 18.01 -20.04
CA SER A 125 -35.24 16.69 -20.62
C SER A 125 -35.13 15.55 -19.59
N TYR A 126 -34.20 15.64 -18.64
CA TYR A 126 -33.95 14.63 -17.59
C TYR A 126 -34.29 15.15 -16.18
N LYS A 127 -35.15 16.18 -16.07
CA LYS A 127 -35.46 16.92 -14.83
C LYS A 127 -35.93 16.05 -13.66
N SER A 128 -36.57 14.93 -13.94
CA SER A 128 -37.01 13.97 -12.92
C SER A 128 -35.86 13.20 -12.26
N TYR A 129 -34.68 13.15 -12.89
CA TYR A 129 -33.48 12.50 -12.36
C TYR A 129 -32.44 13.50 -11.84
N PHE A 130 -32.38 14.74 -12.30
CA PHE A 130 -31.50 15.72 -11.67
C PHE A 130 -31.98 16.11 -10.26
N TRP A 131 -31.04 16.27 -9.33
CA TRP A 131 -31.30 16.84 -8.00
C TRP A 131 -31.19 18.37 -8.07
N ASN A 132 -32.19 19.07 -7.52
CA ASN A 132 -32.18 20.53 -7.43
C ASN A 132 -31.23 20.99 -6.31
N PRO A 133 -30.19 21.81 -6.58
CA PRO A 133 -29.07 22.00 -5.65
C PRO A 133 -29.36 22.94 -4.48
N THR A 134 -30.13 22.46 -3.50
CA THR A 134 -30.55 23.17 -2.27
C THR A 134 -29.46 23.28 -1.19
N SER A 135 -28.40 22.47 -1.28
CA SER A 135 -27.28 22.40 -0.32
C SER A 135 -25.93 22.32 -1.04
N SER A 136 -24.82 22.45 -0.31
CA SER A 136 -23.48 22.02 -0.75
C SER A 136 -23.11 20.62 -0.22
N ASN A 137 -23.88 20.10 0.73
CA ASN A 137 -23.71 18.78 1.33
C ASN A 137 -25.10 18.17 1.62
N PRO A 138 -25.80 17.65 0.59
CA PRO A 138 -27.12 17.04 0.76
C PRO A 138 -27.06 15.74 1.57
N LYS A 139 -28.18 15.39 2.18
CA LYS A 139 -28.39 14.08 2.81
C LYS A 139 -28.73 13.04 1.76
N LEU A 140 -28.30 11.80 1.96
CA LEU A 140 -28.50 10.69 1.02
C LEU A 140 -29.99 10.52 0.65
N GLY A 141 -30.90 10.69 1.61
CA GLY A 141 -32.35 10.61 1.40
C GLY A 141 -32.91 11.65 0.42
N GLU A 142 -32.27 12.81 0.28
CA GLU A 142 -32.69 13.90 -0.62
C GLU A 142 -32.28 13.65 -2.09
N ILE A 143 -31.30 12.76 -2.30
CA ILE A 143 -30.62 12.53 -3.59
C ILE A 143 -30.81 11.09 -4.12
N ARG A 144 -31.55 10.22 -3.42
CA ARG A 144 -31.87 8.87 -3.94
C ARG A 144 -32.69 8.94 -5.23
N GLY A 145 -32.35 8.08 -6.19
CA GLY A 145 -32.89 8.11 -7.54
C GLY A 145 -32.43 9.31 -8.38
N LYS A 146 -31.44 10.09 -7.90
CA LYS A 146 -30.99 11.33 -8.55
C LYS A 146 -29.53 11.31 -9.00
N ILE A 147 -29.27 12.15 -10.00
CA ILE A 147 -27.96 12.63 -10.40
C ILE A 147 -27.65 13.91 -9.61
N VAL A 148 -26.56 13.90 -8.86
CA VAL A 148 -25.98 15.10 -8.22
C VAL A 148 -24.85 15.61 -9.11
N VAL A 149 -25.07 16.76 -9.75
CA VAL A 149 -24.02 17.38 -10.57
C VAL A 149 -22.95 17.99 -9.66
N LEU A 150 -21.69 17.64 -9.89
CA LEU A 150 -20.54 18.45 -9.48
C LEU A 150 -20.18 19.35 -10.67
N GLN A 151 -20.49 20.63 -10.53
CA GLN A 151 -20.43 21.59 -11.62
C GLN A 151 -19.00 22.09 -11.80
N ASP A 152 -18.31 21.60 -12.82
CA ASP A 152 -16.95 21.99 -13.23
C ASP A 152 -16.99 22.74 -14.58
N PHE A 153 -17.94 23.70 -14.66
CA PHE A 153 -18.12 24.62 -15.77
C PHE A 153 -18.74 25.94 -15.30
N LYS A 154 -18.46 27.02 -16.04
CA LYS A 154 -19.02 28.36 -15.80
C LYS A 154 -20.47 28.40 -16.30
N SER A 155 -21.38 28.94 -15.50
CA SER A 155 -22.81 29.10 -15.79
C SER A 155 -23.40 30.15 -14.83
N GLN A 156 -24.40 30.89 -15.29
CA GLN A 156 -25.20 31.80 -14.47
C GLN A 156 -26.20 31.01 -13.62
N THR A 157 -26.82 29.99 -14.22
CA THR A 157 -27.67 29.02 -13.52
C THR A 157 -26.84 28.04 -12.69
N LYS A 158 -27.29 27.74 -11.47
CA LYS A 158 -26.70 26.72 -10.58
C LYS A 158 -27.32 25.35 -10.85
N PHE A 159 -26.57 24.46 -11.49
CA PHE A 159 -27.00 23.09 -11.78
C PHE A 159 -26.55 22.05 -10.74
N GLY A 160 -25.60 22.41 -9.87
CA GLY A 160 -25.01 21.43 -8.95
C GLY A 160 -24.28 22.03 -7.75
N ILE A 161 -23.48 21.19 -7.11
CA ILE A 161 -22.47 21.60 -6.13
C ILE A 161 -21.27 22.10 -6.95
N PRO A 162 -20.76 23.33 -6.75
CA PRO A 162 -19.56 23.80 -7.46
C PRO A 162 -18.37 22.90 -7.19
N TYR A 163 -17.70 22.41 -8.25
CA TYR A 163 -16.54 21.52 -8.11
C TYR A 163 -15.40 22.17 -7.31
N SER A 164 -15.19 23.47 -7.50
CA SER A 164 -14.25 24.30 -6.73
C SER A 164 -14.55 24.44 -5.24
N GLY A 165 -15.73 23.98 -4.77
CA GLY A 165 -16.08 23.92 -3.35
C GLY A 165 -15.64 22.64 -2.64
N LEU A 166 -15.15 21.64 -3.38
CA LEU A 166 -14.65 20.39 -2.82
C LEU A 166 -13.24 20.54 -2.26
N ASP A 167 -12.85 19.62 -1.38
CA ASP A 167 -11.44 19.34 -1.15
C ASP A 167 -10.96 18.35 -2.21
N VAL A 168 -10.06 18.77 -3.09
CA VAL A 168 -9.60 17.95 -4.21
C VAL A 168 -8.10 17.74 -4.13
N GLU A 169 -7.67 16.49 -4.24
CA GLU A 169 -6.33 16.15 -4.70
C GLU A 169 -6.43 15.65 -6.14
N ASP A 170 -5.61 16.25 -7.00
CA ASP A 170 -5.58 16.03 -8.45
C ASP A 170 -4.16 16.30 -8.97
N ALA A 171 -3.14 15.76 -8.29
CA ALA A 171 -1.77 15.81 -8.77
C ALA A 171 -1.62 14.76 -9.88
N PHE A 172 -2.08 15.06 -11.09
CA PHE A 172 -2.14 14.10 -12.19
C PHE A 172 -0.91 14.15 -13.12
N ASP A 173 -0.18 15.26 -13.15
CA ASP A 173 1.00 15.49 -13.99
C ASP A 173 2.28 15.70 -13.15
N ASN A 174 3.44 15.60 -13.81
CA ASN A 174 4.77 15.85 -13.21
C ASN A 174 5.09 15.05 -11.93
N VAL A 175 4.35 13.97 -11.68
CA VAL A 175 4.56 12.99 -10.62
C VAL A 175 5.31 11.76 -11.16
N THR A 176 5.76 10.89 -10.26
CA THR A 176 6.17 9.51 -10.56
C THR A 176 5.19 8.54 -9.90
N LEU A 177 5.21 7.27 -10.29
CA LEU A 177 4.41 6.21 -9.64
C LEU A 177 4.51 6.27 -8.09
N GLY A 178 5.75 6.40 -7.59
CA GLY A 178 6.03 6.50 -6.15
C GLY A 178 5.59 7.81 -5.51
N SER A 179 5.84 8.96 -6.15
CA SER A 179 5.43 10.24 -5.56
C SER A 179 3.90 10.42 -5.58
N LYS A 180 3.22 9.95 -6.63
CA LYS A 180 1.76 9.91 -6.67
C LYS A 180 1.17 9.02 -5.59
N TRP A 181 1.73 7.82 -5.38
CA TRP A 181 1.32 6.95 -4.27
C TRP A 181 1.49 7.66 -2.92
N ASN A 182 2.63 8.29 -2.67
CA ASN A 182 2.86 9.03 -1.42
C ASN A 182 1.86 10.17 -1.23
N ILE A 183 1.48 10.90 -2.28
CA ILE A 183 0.47 11.96 -2.22
C ILE A 183 -0.90 11.38 -1.79
N VAL A 184 -1.38 10.33 -2.46
CA VAL A 184 -2.71 9.76 -2.13
C VAL A 184 -2.71 9.02 -0.79
N TRP A 185 -1.62 8.38 -0.40
CA TRP A 185 -1.46 7.72 0.90
C TRP A 185 -1.50 8.74 2.05
N ASN A 186 -0.70 9.82 1.96
CA ASN A 186 -0.69 10.89 2.96
C ASN A 186 -2.07 11.55 3.10
N ARG A 187 -2.79 11.71 1.97
CA ARG A 187 -4.16 12.21 1.97
C ARG A 187 -5.10 11.29 2.74
N LEU A 188 -5.13 9.99 2.43
CA LEU A 188 -5.97 9.01 3.12
C LEU A 188 -5.69 8.95 4.63
N ASP A 189 -4.42 9.05 5.02
CA ASP A 189 -4.02 9.10 6.42
C ASP A 189 -4.57 10.35 7.12
N ASN A 190 -4.37 11.52 6.50
CA ASN A 190 -4.86 12.79 7.02
C ASN A 190 -6.41 12.85 7.11
N LEU A 191 -7.15 12.27 6.16
CA LEU A 191 -8.62 12.21 6.19
C LEU A 191 -9.18 11.34 7.33
N THR A 192 -8.37 10.46 7.88
CA THR A 192 -8.73 9.70 9.08
C THR A 192 -8.72 10.60 10.32
N LEU A 193 -7.67 11.41 10.46
CA LEU A 193 -7.37 12.14 11.70
C LEU A 193 -7.98 13.55 11.74
N ASN A 194 -7.94 14.29 10.62
CA ASN A 194 -8.12 15.75 10.61
C ASN A 194 -9.19 16.25 9.61
N ARG A 195 -10.18 15.43 9.24
CA ARG A 195 -11.23 15.86 8.29
C ARG A 195 -12.30 16.74 8.93
N ASP A 196 -12.82 17.68 8.15
CA ASP A 196 -14.11 18.34 8.43
C ASP A 196 -15.24 17.45 7.90
N SER A 197 -16.12 16.97 8.78
CA SER A 197 -17.27 16.16 8.41
C SER A 197 -18.28 16.83 7.48
N ASN A 198 -18.20 18.15 7.27
CA ASN A 198 -19.07 18.90 6.37
C ASN A 198 -18.51 19.06 4.96
N LYS A 199 -17.22 18.74 4.75
CA LYS A 199 -16.53 18.95 3.47
C LYS A 199 -16.54 17.66 2.64
N ILE A 200 -16.81 17.79 1.34
CA ILE A 200 -16.72 16.68 0.39
C ILE A 200 -15.27 16.58 -0.07
N TYR A 201 -14.67 15.40 0.11
CA TYR A 201 -13.30 15.10 -0.28
C TYR A 201 -13.29 14.23 -1.54
N LEU A 202 -12.47 14.60 -2.51
CA LEU A 202 -12.16 13.84 -3.72
C LEU A 202 -10.65 13.62 -3.81
N SER A 203 -10.23 12.41 -4.14
CA SER A 203 -8.82 12.04 -4.36
C SER A 203 -8.68 11.33 -5.70
N HIS A 204 -7.77 11.77 -6.55
CA HIS A 204 -7.53 11.16 -7.85
C HIS A 204 -6.39 10.15 -7.74
N PHE A 205 -6.70 8.88 -7.92
CA PHE A 205 -5.69 7.83 -8.06
C PHE A 205 -5.12 7.76 -9.48
N SER A 206 -5.82 8.38 -10.44
CA SER A 206 -5.35 8.64 -11.80
C SER A 206 -4.16 9.60 -11.83
N ALA A 207 -3.24 9.35 -12.75
CA ALA A 207 -2.13 10.23 -13.13
C ALA A 207 -1.54 9.78 -14.47
N ASN A 208 -0.74 10.64 -15.10
CA ASN A 208 0.05 10.27 -16.27
C ASN A 208 1.36 11.09 -16.34
N THR A 209 2.29 10.63 -17.17
CA THR A 209 3.57 11.28 -17.42
C THR A 209 3.96 11.06 -18.89
N PRO A 210 3.58 11.97 -19.81
CA PRO A 210 3.75 11.76 -21.25
C PRO A 210 5.21 11.72 -21.74
N ASN A 211 6.14 12.20 -20.92
CA ASN A 211 7.56 12.32 -21.29
C ASN A 211 8.42 11.10 -20.90
N ASP A 212 7.85 10.11 -20.20
CA ASP A 212 8.50 8.83 -19.94
C ASP A 212 7.89 7.77 -20.86
N ALA A 213 8.67 7.35 -21.85
CA ALA A 213 8.25 6.52 -22.96
C ALA A 213 8.15 5.02 -22.62
N LEU A 214 8.51 4.61 -21.40
CA LEU A 214 8.43 3.22 -20.93
C LEU A 214 7.49 3.06 -19.73
N THR A 215 7.34 4.10 -18.91
CA THR A 215 6.44 4.11 -17.74
C THR A 215 5.73 5.44 -17.59
N GLY A 216 4.40 5.50 -17.69
CA GLY A 216 3.69 6.76 -17.40
C GLY A 216 2.32 6.93 -18.01
N ARG A 217 1.78 5.93 -18.70
CA ARG A 217 0.39 5.92 -19.17
C ARG A 217 -0.55 5.76 -17.97
N PRO A 218 -1.83 6.19 -18.08
CA PRO A 218 -2.85 5.94 -17.06
C PRO A 218 -2.90 4.50 -16.54
N VAL A 219 -2.68 3.50 -17.41
CA VAL A 219 -2.65 2.08 -17.02
C VAL A 219 -1.46 1.74 -16.11
N ASP A 220 -0.27 2.30 -16.37
CA ASP A 220 0.94 2.04 -15.57
C ASP A 220 0.76 2.60 -14.14
N TYR A 221 0.11 3.77 -14.03
CA TYR A 221 -0.31 4.36 -12.76
C TYR A 221 -1.38 3.53 -12.04
N ALA A 222 -2.41 3.08 -12.74
CA ALA A 222 -3.48 2.26 -12.17
C ALA A 222 -2.96 0.92 -11.62
N GLU A 223 -2.10 0.22 -12.38
CA GLU A 223 -1.47 -1.04 -11.96
C GLU A 223 -0.57 -0.87 -10.73
N PHE A 224 0.07 0.30 -10.56
CA PHE A 224 0.86 0.59 -9.38
C PHE A 224 0.03 1.03 -8.17
N ILE A 225 -0.97 1.90 -8.36
CA ILE A 225 -1.67 2.61 -7.28
C ILE A 225 -2.89 1.83 -6.78
N ASN A 226 -3.72 1.27 -7.66
CA ASN A 226 -4.98 0.64 -7.24
C ASN A 226 -4.75 -0.55 -6.29
N PRO A 227 -3.77 -1.47 -6.51
CA PRO A 227 -3.50 -2.56 -5.58
C PRO A 227 -2.96 -2.07 -4.23
N ARG A 228 -2.17 -0.99 -4.22
CA ARG A 228 -1.65 -0.37 -2.98
C ARG A 228 -2.77 0.29 -2.18
N GLY A 229 -3.70 0.98 -2.86
CA GLY A 229 -4.92 1.50 -2.26
C GLY A 229 -5.78 0.40 -1.63
N VAL A 230 -6.06 -0.67 -2.37
CA VAL A 230 -6.77 -1.87 -1.87
C VAL A 230 -6.11 -2.42 -0.60
N THR A 231 -4.79 -2.54 -0.60
CA THR A 231 -3.99 -3.04 0.53
C THR A 231 -4.14 -2.12 1.74
N TYR A 232 -3.93 -0.81 1.57
CA TYR A 232 -4.17 0.21 2.59
C TYR A 232 -5.59 0.11 3.18
N PHE A 233 -6.63 0.00 2.34
CA PHE A 233 -8.02 -0.07 2.81
C PHE A 233 -8.31 -1.35 3.61
N LYS A 234 -7.68 -2.49 3.26
CA LYS A 234 -7.84 -3.78 3.95
C LYS A 234 -7.14 -3.81 5.32
N GLU A 235 -5.90 -3.30 5.38
CA GLU A 235 -5.07 -3.30 6.60
C GLU A 235 -5.56 -2.27 7.61
N ASN A 236 -5.88 -1.05 7.15
CA ASN A 236 -6.28 0.06 7.99
C ASN A 236 -7.77 -0.01 8.38
N LYS A 237 -8.17 -1.09 9.08
CA LYS A 237 -9.58 -1.36 9.46
C LYS A 237 -10.18 -0.27 10.35
N TYR A 238 -9.37 0.38 11.20
CA TYR A 238 -9.81 1.49 12.05
C TYR A 238 -10.01 2.82 11.27
N LYS A 239 -9.48 2.92 10.05
CA LYS A 239 -9.63 4.08 9.18
C LYS A 239 -10.87 3.89 8.33
N THR A 240 -12.01 4.41 8.79
CA THR A 240 -13.35 4.10 8.27
C THR A 240 -13.86 5.07 7.18
N PHE A 241 -13.02 5.96 6.65
CA PHE A 241 -13.45 6.96 5.68
C PHE A 241 -12.36 7.22 4.63
N THR A 242 -12.77 7.39 3.37
CA THR A 242 -11.88 7.75 2.26
C THR A 242 -12.33 8.98 1.48
N GLY A 243 -13.55 9.46 1.71
CA GLY A 243 -14.24 10.34 0.76
C GLY A 243 -14.47 9.66 -0.58
N ILE A 244 -14.58 10.47 -1.63
CA ILE A 244 -14.63 10.01 -3.02
C ILE A 244 -13.22 9.68 -3.49
N ILE A 245 -13.03 8.54 -4.16
CA ILE A 245 -11.77 8.19 -4.83
C ILE A 245 -12.05 7.89 -6.29
N ALA A 246 -11.48 8.68 -7.19
CA ALA A 246 -11.58 8.51 -8.63
C ALA A 246 -10.32 7.79 -9.15
N ALA A 247 -10.48 6.64 -9.80
CA ALA A 247 -9.36 5.86 -10.33
C ALA A 247 -9.51 5.56 -11.83
N ASP A 248 -8.37 5.36 -12.48
CA ASP A 248 -8.28 4.70 -13.78
C ASP A 248 -8.38 3.19 -13.57
N PHE A 249 -9.05 2.49 -14.48
CA PHE A 249 -9.20 1.02 -14.51
C PHE A 249 -9.53 0.31 -13.17
N PRO A 250 -10.45 0.82 -12.31
CA PRO A 250 -10.76 0.17 -11.04
C PRO A 250 -11.45 -1.18 -11.27
N ASP A 251 -11.00 -2.19 -10.51
CA ASP A 251 -11.63 -3.50 -10.48
C ASP A 251 -12.69 -3.62 -9.37
N THR A 252 -13.32 -4.79 -9.27
CA THR A 252 -14.35 -5.03 -8.24
C THR A 252 -13.76 -5.11 -6.83
N VAL A 253 -12.48 -5.50 -6.65
CA VAL A 253 -11.82 -5.55 -5.34
C VAL A 253 -11.57 -4.13 -4.82
N TYR A 254 -11.07 -3.25 -5.68
CA TYR A 254 -10.96 -1.81 -5.43
C TYR A 254 -12.31 -1.23 -4.99
N THR A 255 -13.36 -1.43 -5.79
CA THR A 255 -14.70 -0.91 -5.46
C THR A 255 -15.19 -1.45 -4.11
N GLN A 256 -15.12 -2.76 -3.87
CA GLN A 256 -15.55 -3.38 -2.61
C GLN A 256 -14.75 -2.88 -1.39
N SER A 257 -13.44 -2.66 -1.53
CA SER A 257 -12.58 -2.21 -0.43
C SER A 257 -12.92 -0.79 0.06
N ILE A 258 -13.33 0.11 -0.84
CA ILE A 258 -13.86 1.43 -0.50
C ILE A 258 -15.25 1.31 0.10
N LEU A 259 -16.14 0.51 -0.50
CA LEU A 259 -17.51 0.37 -0.01
C LEU A 259 -17.59 -0.23 1.39
N TYR A 260 -16.66 -1.12 1.75
CA TYR A 260 -16.53 -1.67 3.09
C TYR A 260 -16.30 -0.59 4.17
N LYS A 261 -15.71 0.55 3.82
CA LYS A 261 -15.51 1.67 4.76
C LYS A 261 -16.84 2.26 5.25
N ASN A 262 -17.87 2.31 4.39
CA ASN A 262 -19.22 2.70 4.83
C ASN A 262 -19.82 1.70 5.82
N TYR A 263 -19.56 0.39 5.66
CA TYR A 263 -20.06 -0.62 6.59
C TYR A 263 -19.44 -0.46 7.98
N LEU A 264 -18.15 -0.13 8.03
CA LEU A 264 -17.45 0.19 9.28
C LEU A 264 -17.95 1.51 9.88
N TYR A 265 -18.08 2.57 9.07
CA TYR A 265 -18.47 3.90 9.56
C TYR A 265 -19.90 3.96 10.10
N TYR A 266 -20.85 3.27 9.45
CA TYR A 266 -22.25 3.21 9.89
C TYR A 266 -22.59 1.98 10.73
N SER A 267 -21.60 1.18 11.16
CA SER A 267 -21.80 -0.07 11.91
C SER A 267 -22.83 -1.02 11.28
N LEU A 268 -22.79 -1.13 9.95
CA LEU A 268 -23.76 -1.94 9.18
C LEU A 268 -23.48 -3.44 9.33
N PRO A 269 -24.51 -4.30 9.22
CA PRO A 269 -24.33 -5.75 9.28
C PRO A 269 -23.31 -6.27 8.26
N THR A 270 -22.23 -6.88 8.78
CA THR A 270 -21.13 -7.46 8.00
C THR A 270 -21.37 -8.92 7.62
N ASP A 271 -22.38 -9.57 8.22
CA ASP A 271 -22.83 -10.94 7.95
C ASP A 271 -23.16 -11.20 6.46
N LYS A 272 -23.61 -10.17 5.75
CA LYS A 272 -23.94 -10.20 4.32
C LYS A 272 -22.86 -9.60 3.43
N LEU A 273 -21.68 -9.27 3.95
CA LEU A 273 -20.51 -9.11 3.08
C LEU A 273 -20.16 -10.48 2.55
N TYR A 274 -20.45 -10.72 1.26
CA TYR A 274 -19.69 -11.68 0.49
C TYR A 274 -18.22 -11.41 0.81
N SER A 275 -17.52 -12.42 1.33
CA SER A 275 -16.06 -12.41 1.39
C SER A 275 -15.58 -11.93 0.03
N ILE A 276 -14.82 -10.84 0.00
CA ILE A 276 -14.26 -10.27 -1.23
C ILE A 276 -13.61 -11.44 -1.96
N PRO A 277 -14.16 -11.92 -3.10
CA PRO A 277 -13.73 -13.20 -3.63
C PRO A 277 -12.30 -13.03 -4.14
N VAL A 278 -11.36 -13.58 -3.40
CA VAL A 278 -9.99 -13.74 -3.88
C VAL A 278 -10.11 -14.68 -5.06
N ASN A 279 -9.89 -14.17 -6.28
CA ASN A 279 -10.09 -14.93 -7.49
C ASN A 279 -9.06 -16.06 -7.55
N MET A 280 -9.46 -17.28 -7.16
CA MET A 280 -8.56 -18.41 -6.94
C MET A 280 -7.90 -18.92 -8.23
N ASP A 281 -8.44 -18.60 -9.41
CA ASP A 281 -7.90 -19.07 -10.69
C ASP A 281 -6.60 -18.36 -11.10
N ILE A 282 -6.27 -17.21 -10.48
CA ILE A 282 -4.99 -16.51 -10.69
C ILE A 282 -3.82 -17.22 -9.95
N CYS A 283 -4.11 -18.13 -9.03
CA CYS A 283 -3.10 -18.81 -8.20
C CYS A 283 -2.26 -19.90 -8.92
N THR A 284 -2.24 -19.93 -10.26
CA THR A 284 -1.45 -20.91 -11.03
C THR A 284 -0.27 -20.31 -11.78
N LYS A 285 0.92 -20.51 -11.17
CA LYS A 285 2.30 -20.37 -11.70
C LYS A 285 2.93 -18.97 -11.65
N LEU A 286 4.07 -18.95 -10.95
CA LEU A 286 5.09 -17.90 -10.81
C LEU A 286 4.70 -16.75 -9.87
N ASP A 287 5.58 -16.53 -8.90
CA ASP A 287 5.60 -15.50 -7.84
C ASP A 287 4.34 -15.34 -6.96
N TYR A 288 4.45 -15.75 -5.69
CA TYR A 288 3.38 -15.64 -4.70
C TYR A 288 3.23 -14.20 -4.17
N PRO A 289 2.10 -13.52 -4.38
CA PRO A 289 1.81 -12.24 -3.73
C PRO A 289 1.43 -12.46 -2.26
N GLN A 290 1.78 -11.52 -1.38
CA GLN A 290 1.50 -11.55 0.07
C GLN A 290 0.05 -11.96 0.41
N GLN A 291 -0.95 -11.42 -0.31
CA GLN A 291 -2.36 -11.75 -0.12
C GLN A 291 -2.70 -13.25 -0.34
N CYS A 292 -1.92 -14.01 -1.10
CA CYS A 292 -2.16 -15.44 -1.29
C CYS A 292 -1.90 -16.24 0.00
N VAL A 293 -0.96 -15.77 0.82
CA VAL A 293 -0.52 -16.44 2.04
C VAL A 293 -1.37 -16.03 3.25
N GLU A 294 -1.75 -14.75 3.33
CA GLU A 294 -2.61 -14.20 4.40
C GLU A 294 -3.99 -14.87 4.49
N ASN A 295 -4.51 -15.40 3.39
CA ASN A 295 -5.85 -16.04 3.34
C ASN A 295 -5.87 -17.51 3.80
N MET A 296 -4.72 -18.13 4.07
CA MET A 296 -4.63 -19.57 4.41
C MET A 296 -4.36 -19.86 5.91
N ASP A 297 -4.15 -18.83 6.74
CA ASP A 297 -3.72 -18.99 8.13
C ASP A 297 -4.69 -18.35 9.14
N PRO A 298 -5.58 -19.14 9.78
CA PRO A 298 -6.49 -18.66 10.82
C PRO A 298 -5.82 -18.14 12.10
N SER A 299 -4.50 -18.34 12.27
CA SER A 299 -3.78 -18.06 13.52
C SER A 299 -3.09 -16.68 13.57
N TYR A 300 -3.37 -15.79 12.61
CA TYR A 300 -2.78 -14.43 12.47
C TYR A 300 -1.26 -14.38 12.22
N ARG A 301 -0.63 -15.55 12.23
CA ARG A 301 0.80 -15.74 12.39
C ARG A 301 1.61 -15.36 11.16
N THR A 302 1.08 -15.64 9.98
CA THR A 302 1.80 -15.34 8.72
C THR A 302 1.75 -13.85 8.39
N HIS A 303 0.77 -13.13 8.92
CA HIS A 303 0.68 -11.67 8.79
C HIS A 303 1.76 -10.96 9.63
N GLU A 304 1.96 -11.32 10.91
CA GLU A 304 3.07 -10.77 11.72
C GLU A 304 4.46 -11.11 11.15
N MET A 305 4.59 -12.23 10.42
CA MET A 305 5.79 -12.58 9.68
C MET A 305 6.06 -11.60 8.52
N TYR A 306 5.04 -11.23 7.73
CA TYR A 306 5.19 -10.21 6.66
C TYR A 306 5.43 -8.81 7.20
N GLU A 307 4.74 -8.41 8.27
CA GLU A 307 5.02 -7.15 8.98
C GLU A 307 6.47 -7.11 9.50
N THR A 308 6.98 -8.25 9.97
CA THR A 308 8.38 -8.36 10.39
C THR A 308 9.35 -8.34 9.20
N ILE A 309 8.98 -8.85 8.02
CA ILE A 309 9.78 -8.68 6.78
C ILE A 309 9.86 -7.21 6.39
N ASN A 310 8.71 -6.53 6.31
CA ASN A 310 8.64 -5.12 5.89
C ASN A 310 9.41 -4.23 6.87
N ARG A 311 9.19 -4.39 8.18
CA ARG A 311 9.95 -3.69 9.22
C ARG A 311 11.44 -4.02 9.17
N LEU A 312 11.85 -5.25 8.84
CA LEU A 312 13.27 -5.59 8.67
C LEU A 312 13.88 -4.93 7.43
N VAL A 313 13.12 -4.74 6.35
CA VAL A 313 13.56 -3.99 5.17
C VAL A 313 13.69 -2.49 5.47
N GLU A 314 12.81 -1.95 6.32
CA GLU A 314 12.80 -0.53 6.72
C GLU A 314 13.82 -0.18 7.82
N GLU A 315 14.05 -1.07 8.80
CA GLU A 315 15.02 -0.87 9.89
C GLU A 315 16.48 -1.11 9.46
N ASP A 316 16.72 -1.78 8.33
CA ASP A 316 18.07 -2.17 7.87
C ASP A 316 18.82 -1.03 7.15
N THR A 317 19.06 0.04 7.92
CA THR A 317 19.91 1.18 7.58
C THR A 317 21.38 0.83 7.26
N LEU A 318 21.76 -0.46 7.31
CA LEU A 318 23.11 -0.96 6.99
C LEU A 318 23.23 -1.52 5.56
N ASN A 319 22.13 -1.89 4.88
CA ASN A 319 22.22 -2.83 3.75
C ASN A 319 22.28 -2.26 2.32
N GLU A 320 22.18 -0.93 2.11
CA GLU A 320 22.48 -0.35 0.79
C GLU A 320 23.95 0.10 0.62
N LYS A 321 24.70 0.31 1.71
CA LYS A 321 26.09 0.83 1.62
C LYS A 321 27.19 -0.22 1.80
N THR A 322 26.91 -1.34 2.46
CA THR A 322 27.96 -2.29 2.91
C THR A 322 28.19 -3.48 1.99
N ASN A 323 27.23 -3.87 1.14
CA ASN A 323 27.32 -5.09 0.32
C ASN A 323 27.68 -4.90 -1.17
N TRP A 324 27.84 -3.66 -1.64
CA TRP A 324 28.18 -3.38 -3.06
C TRP A 324 29.40 -2.45 -3.25
N SER A 325 29.90 -1.81 -2.20
CA SER A 325 31.21 -1.12 -2.23
C SER A 325 32.24 -1.99 -1.50
N GLY A 326 33.28 -2.42 -2.21
CA GLY A 326 34.29 -3.39 -1.75
C GLY A 326 35.27 -2.86 -0.68
N ASN A 327 34.78 -2.06 0.27
CA ASN A 327 35.57 -1.30 1.24
C ASN A 327 35.28 -1.69 2.71
N SER A 328 34.41 -2.67 2.98
CA SER A 328 34.26 -3.24 4.33
C SER A 328 35.16 -4.46 4.50
N TRP A 329 35.95 -4.45 5.57
CA TRP A 329 36.77 -5.57 6.04
C TRP A 329 36.04 -6.47 7.05
N TYR A 330 34.80 -6.11 7.40
CA TYR A 330 33.86 -6.95 8.13
C TYR A 330 32.65 -7.28 7.25
N ASN A 331 32.53 -8.54 6.85
CA ASN A 331 31.35 -9.06 6.14
C ASN A 331 30.31 -9.58 7.15
N PHE A 332 29.64 -8.68 7.87
CA PHE A 332 28.53 -9.03 8.75
C PHE A 332 27.25 -9.30 7.94
N ILE A 333 27.16 -10.48 7.33
CA ILE A 333 25.92 -10.92 6.67
C ILE A 333 24.93 -11.38 7.74
N ARG A 334 23.89 -10.58 7.97
CA ARG A 334 22.72 -10.98 8.74
C ARG A 334 21.90 -11.98 7.93
N PHE A 335 21.93 -13.24 8.33
CA PHE A 335 21.03 -14.25 7.78
C PHE A 335 19.67 -14.19 8.49
N ASN A 336 18.65 -13.78 7.75
CA ASN A 336 17.25 -13.82 8.17
C ASN A 336 16.62 -15.14 7.69
N TYR A 337 16.36 -16.08 8.60
CA TYR A 337 15.69 -17.34 8.29
C TYR A 337 14.21 -17.24 8.63
N ILE A 338 13.36 -17.44 7.63
CA ILE A 338 11.92 -17.33 7.75
C ILE A 338 11.32 -18.73 7.57
N ILE A 339 10.64 -19.22 8.60
CA ILE A 339 9.99 -20.52 8.58
C ILE A 339 8.49 -20.29 8.34
N LEU A 340 8.04 -20.60 7.12
CA LEU A 340 6.63 -20.47 6.75
C LEU A 340 5.78 -21.56 7.45
N PRO A 341 4.47 -21.34 7.71
CA PRO A 341 3.63 -22.33 8.37
C PRO A 341 3.62 -23.72 7.74
N GLY A 342 3.58 -23.79 6.41
CA GLY A 342 3.66 -25.07 5.68
C GLY A 342 5.01 -25.79 5.81
N GLN A 343 6.06 -25.12 6.29
CA GLN A 343 7.41 -25.67 6.44
C GLN A 343 7.72 -26.13 7.87
N GLU A 344 7.01 -25.60 8.88
CA GLU A 344 7.30 -25.79 10.30
C GLU A 344 7.44 -27.25 10.72
N LYS A 345 6.51 -28.10 10.26
CA LYS A 345 6.57 -29.53 10.55
C LYS A 345 7.85 -30.16 9.99
N GLY A 346 8.24 -29.79 8.77
CA GLY A 346 9.47 -30.25 8.14
C GLY A 346 10.73 -29.73 8.82
N VAL A 347 10.72 -28.50 9.36
CA VAL A 347 11.82 -27.95 10.18
C VAL A 347 11.91 -28.69 11.51
N LEU A 348 10.79 -28.84 12.23
CA LEU A 348 10.71 -29.55 13.50
C LEU A 348 11.13 -31.02 13.37
N ASP A 349 10.71 -31.71 12.31
CA ASP A 349 11.11 -33.10 12.00
C ASP A 349 12.62 -33.23 11.72
N LYS A 350 13.31 -32.16 11.30
CA LYS A 350 14.78 -32.11 11.19
C LYS A 350 15.43 -31.83 12.55
N LEU A 351 14.94 -30.82 13.30
CA LEU A 351 15.47 -30.46 14.63
C LEU A 351 15.29 -31.57 15.68
N ASN A 352 14.24 -32.38 15.56
CA ASN A 352 14.00 -33.55 16.42
C ASN A 352 14.98 -34.70 16.18
N LYS A 353 15.70 -34.72 15.04
CA LYS A 353 16.75 -35.71 14.73
C LYS A 353 18.13 -35.31 15.26
N MET A 354 18.27 -34.08 15.76
CA MET A 354 19.53 -33.58 16.33
C MET A 354 19.68 -34.00 17.79
N SER A 355 20.88 -34.45 18.14
CA SER A 355 21.24 -34.81 19.51
C SER A 355 21.57 -33.57 20.35
N ILE A 356 21.07 -33.56 21.59
CA ILE A 356 21.36 -32.52 22.57
C ILE A 356 22.85 -32.61 22.96
N GLY A 357 23.55 -31.48 22.96
CA GLY A 357 24.98 -31.40 23.35
C GLY A 357 26.00 -31.71 22.25
N THR A 358 25.58 -32.04 21.03
CA THR A 358 26.48 -32.25 19.88
C THR A 358 25.97 -31.50 18.64
N LEU A 359 25.58 -30.24 18.81
CA LEU A 359 24.91 -29.45 17.78
C LEU A 359 25.90 -28.96 16.72
N ASN A 360 25.84 -29.55 15.52
CA ASN A 360 26.58 -29.06 14.36
C ASN A 360 25.87 -27.87 13.72
N ILE A 361 26.56 -26.74 13.58
CA ILE A 361 26.03 -25.51 12.98
C ILE A 361 25.59 -25.72 11.53
N TYR A 362 26.29 -26.56 10.74
CA TYR A 362 25.90 -26.89 9.38
C TYR A 362 24.51 -27.53 9.30
N ASP A 363 24.29 -28.52 10.17
CA ASP A 363 23.04 -29.29 10.21
C ASP A 363 21.90 -28.43 10.77
N LEU A 364 22.18 -27.57 11.75
CA LEU A 364 21.24 -26.58 12.27
C LEU A 364 20.80 -25.59 11.18
N LEU A 365 21.73 -24.96 10.48
CA LEU A 365 21.42 -24.01 9.41
C LEU A 365 20.67 -24.70 8.25
N LYS A 366 21.03 -25.96 7.90
CA LYS A 366 20.26 -26.78 6.94
C LYS A 366 18.87 -27.20 7.42
N ALA A 367 18.65 -27.27 8.73
CA ALA A 367 17.33 -27.51 9.28
C ALA A 367 16.45 -26.26 9.21
N LEU A 368 17.02 -25.10 9.54
CA LEU A 368 16.35 -23.79 9.54
C LEU A 368 16.15 -23.20 8.13
N ASN A 369 16.95 -23.61 7.13
CA ASN A 369 16.81 -23.20 5.74
C ASN A 369 15.52 -23.81 5.13
N GLY A 370 14.44 -23.03 5.15
CA GLY A 370 13.10 -23.39 4.69
C GLY A 370 12.89 -23.12 3.20
N TYR A 371 13.10 -24.14 2.36
CA TYR A 371 12.74 -24.19 0.93
C TYR A 371 12.99 -22.89 0.14
N HIS A 372 14.15 -22.25 0.33
CA HIS A 372 14.64 -21.30 -0.67
C HIS A 372 14.96 -22.08 -1.95
N ASN A 373 14.30 -21.70 -3.05
CA ASN A 373 14.21 -22.49 -4.28
C ASN A 373 15.51 -22.38 -5.11
N ASN A 374 16.58 -23.00 -4.60
CA ASN A 374 17.97 -22.96 -5.07
C ASN A 374 18.69 -21.60 -5.03
N THR A 375 18.05 -20.52 -4.55
CA THR A 375 18.63 -19.17 -4.52
C THR A 375 19.45 -18.83 -3.27
N ASN A 376 19.36 -19.64 -2.20
CA ASN A 376 20.08 -19.45 -0.93
C ASN A 376 20.35 -20.81 -0.25
N THR A 377 20.58 -21.87 -1.03
CA THR A 377 20.78 -23.21 -0.47
C THR A 377 22.18 -23.33 0.12
N ILE A 378 22.29 -23.71 1.40
CA ILE A 378 23.58 -23.99 2.02
C ILE A 378 24.04 -25.37 1.58
N THR A 379 25.02 -25.41 0.67
CA THR A 379 25.50 -26.66 0.07
C THR A 379 26.61 -27.28 0.91
N LYS A 380 27.52 -26.48 1.50
CA LYS A 380 28.67 -26.96 2.29
C LYS A 380 29.10 -25.91 3.36
N ILE A 381 29.73 -26.38 4.44
CA ILE A 381 30.63 -25.56 5.27
C ILE A 381 32.05 -26.10 5.04
N GLU A 382 33.00 -25.20 4.83
CA GLU A 382 34.41 -25.53 4.79
C GLU A 382 35.11 -24.87 5.97
N SER A 383 35.70 -25.69 6.84
CA SER A 383 36.67 -25.22 7.82
C SER A 383 37.88 -24.67 7.07
N ALA A 384 38.21 -23.39 7.24
CA ALA A 384 39.28 -22.71 6.50
C ALA A 384 40.67 -23.24 6.91
N THR A 385 41.02 -24.42 6.40
CA THR A 385 42.27 -25.15 6.65
C THR A 385 43.13 -25.18 5.38
N GLY A 386 43.40 -24.00 4.83
CA GLY A 386 44.40 -23.85 3.77
C GLY A 386 44.18 -22.70 2.80
N ALA A 387 45.20 -21.86 2.68
CA ALA A 387 45.54 -21.09 1.47
C ALA A 387 44.54 -20.02 0.97
N ILE A 388 44.19 -19.05 1.83
CA ILE A 388 44.12 -17.64 1.40
C ILE A 388 45.09 -16.84 2.27
N MET A 389 45.95 -16.04 1.64
CA MET A 389 47.15 -15.46 2.26
C MET A 389 46.82 -14.16 3.02
N PHE A 390 46.36 -14.28 4.27
CA PHE A 390 46.18 -13.15 5.20
C PHE A 390 46.80 -13.45 6.58
N PRO A 391 47.04 -12.42 7.44
CA PRO A 391 47.83 -12.56 8.68
C PRO A 391 47.20 -13.50 9.73
N PRO A 392 47.97 -14.01 10.70
CA PRO A 392 47.58 -15.17 11.50
C PRO A 392 46.56 -14.82 12.59
N ALA A 393 45.29 -15.14 12.36
CA ALA A 393 44.25 -15.10 13.38
C ALA A 393 43.18 -16.19 13.17
N THR A 394 43.27 -17.23 14.01
CA THR A 394 42.22 -18.20 14.40
C THR A 394 41.50 -19.03 13.32
N LEU A 395 41.13 -20.26 13.68
CA LEU A 395 40.24 -21.10 12.88
C LEU A 395 38.89 -20.41 12.73
N ARG A 396 38.42 -20.24 11.50
CA ARG A 396 37.10 -19.71 11.16
C ARG A 396 36.44 -20.61 10.12
N ASP A 397 35.19 -20.98 10.37
CA ASP A 397 34.42 -21.79 9.43
C ASP A 397 33.71 -20.87 8.43
N ALA A 398 33.81 -21.20 7.14
CA ALA A 398 33.14 -20.47 6.08
C ALA A 398 31.89 -21.24 5.60
N VAL A 399 30.77 -20.53 5.43
CA VAL A 399 29.52 -21.09 4.89
C VAL A 399 29.43 -20.76 3.40
N TYR A 400 29.16 -21.79 2.60
CA TYR A 400 28.83 -21.64 1.19
C TYR A 400 27.33 -21.43 1.00
N THR A 401 26.94 -20.33 0.36
CA THR A 401 25.59 -20.12 -0.18
C THR A 401 25.64 -20.26 -1.69
N ASP A 402 24.73 -21.05 -2.27
CA ASP A 402 24.68 -21.27 -3.72
C ASP A 402 24.41 -19.99 -4.53
N GLN A 403 24.71 -20.05 -5.83
CA GLN A 403 24.98 -18.87 -6.65
C GLN A 403 23.81 -17.88 -6.76
N VAL A 404 24.11 -16.61 -6.50
CA VAL A 404 23.32 -15.47 -6.99
C VAL A 404 23.89 -15.04 -8.34
N ASN A 405 23.04 -15.04 -9.38
CA ASN A 405 23.37 -14.53 -10.72
C ASN A 405 24.71 -15.04 -11.32
N SER A 406 25.00 -16.34 -11.18
CA SER A 406 26.21 -17.03 -11.70
C SER A 406 27.51 -16.85 -10.90
N TYR A 407 27.49 -16.17 -9.76
CA TYR A 407 28.69 -15.91 -8.95
C TYR A 407 28.68 -16.68 -7.61
N PRO A 408 29.78 -17.35 -7.20
CA PRO A 408 29.91 -17.91 -5.86
C PRO A 408 29.97 -16.77 -4.82
N THR A 409 29.13 -16.84 -3.79
CA THR A 409 29.15 -15.88 -2.67
C THR A 409 29.69 -16.56 -1.42
N TRP A 410 30.60 -15.88 -0.70
CA TRP A 410 31.30 -16.42 0.46
C TRP A 410 30.87 -15.68 1.72
N VAL A 411 30.58 -16.42 2.79
CA VAL A 411 30.31 -15.83 4.10
C VAL A 411 31.25 -16.42 5.14
N GLU A 412 32.06 -15.56 5.74
CA GLU A 412 32.94 -15.89 6.87
C GLU A 412 32.12 -15.80 8.16
N LEU A 413 31.99 -16.90 8.91
CA LEU A 413 31.30 -16.85 10.20
C LEU A 413 32.21 -16.24 11.26
N GLY A 414 31.87 -15.02 11.69
CA GLY A 414 32.58 -14.30 12.76
C GLY A 414 32.06 -14.61 14.18
N VAL A 415 32.67 -13.98 15.17
CA VAL A 415 32.36 -14.16 16.61
C VAL A 415 30.91 -13.77 16.98
N TYR A 416 30.25 -12.93 16.18
CA TYR A 416 28.95 -12.31 16.51
C TYR A 416 27.88 -12.53 15.42
N ASN A 417 27.74 -13.74 14.89
CA ASN A 417 26.67 -14.03 13.92
C ASN A 417 25.31 -14.10 14.63
N LYS A 418 24.56 -13.00 14.52
CA LYS A 418 23.15 -12.95 14.93
C LYS A 418 22.28 -13.42 13.76
N PHE A 419 21.50 -14.46 14.01
CA PHE A 419 20.55 -15.02 13.06
C PHE A 419 19.14 -14.61 13.49
N LYS A 420 18.32 -14.09 12.57
CA LYS A 420 16.91 -13.84 12.90
C LYS A 420 16.07 -15.00 12.40
N VAL A 421 15.70 -15.90 13.31
CA VAL A 421 14.77 -17.01 13.02
C VAL A 421 13.39 -16.60 13.52
N ILE A 422 12.49 -16.24 12.61
CA ILE A 422 11.14 -15.77 12.97
C ILE A 422 10.26 -17.00 13.23
N SER A 423 10.36 -17.56 14.44
CA SER A 423 9.70 -18.82 14.81
C SER A 423 8.84 -18.72 16.08
N GLN A 424 8.73 -17.57 16.74
CA GLN A 424 8.09 -17.50 18.06
C GLN A 424 6.59 -17.77 18.10
N HIS A 425 5.92 -17.75 16.94
CA HIS A 425 4.53 -18.21 16.85
C HIS A 425 4.42 -19.77 16.78
N ASN A 426 5.53 -20.51 16.63
CA ASN A 426 5.62 -21.95 16.91
C ASN A 426 6.39 -22.16 18.21
N PRO A 427 5.71 -22.24 19.36
CA PRO A 427 6.37 -22.49 20.64
C PRO A 427 7.08 -23.85 20.71
N THR A 428 6.75 -24.82 19.84
CA THR A 428 7.41 -26.13 19.77
C THR A 428 8.78 -26.05 19.11
N ILE A 429 8.94 -25.31 18.00
CA ILE A 429 10.25 -25.08 17.37
C ILE A 429 11.11 -24.21 18.29
N TRP A 430 10.55 -23.14 18.87
CA TRP A 430 11.28 -22.27 19.80
C TRP A 430 11.83 -23.06 20.99
N LYS A 431 10.97 -23.85 21.65
CA LYS A 431 11.37 -24.76 22.73
C LYS A 431 12.42 -25.78 22.27
N ARG A 432 12.30 -26.35 21.07
CA ARG A 432 13.27 -27.33 20.57
C ARG A 432 14.65 -26.72 20.34
N LEU A 433 14.74 -25.45 19.93
CA LEU A 433 16.01 -24.73 19.83
C LEU A 433 16.65 -24.50 21.20
N GLN A 434 15.86 -24.17 22.24
CA GLN A 434 16.33 -24.08 23.63
C GLN A 434 16.88 -25.43 24.13
N GLU A 435 16.16 -26.54 23.87
CA GLU A 435 16.59 -27.90 24.22
C GLU A 435 17.90 -28.31 23.52
N LEU A 436 18.20 -27.77 22.34
CA LEU A 436 19.45 -28.00 21.63
C LEU A 436 20.62 -27.11 22.13
N GLY A 437 20.36 -26.20 23.08
CA GLY A 437 21.38 -25.30 23.65
C GLY A 437 21.59 -23.99 22.88
N VAL A 438 20.66 -23.61 22.01
CA VAL A 438 20.77 -22.37 21.23
C VAL A 438 20.30 -21.17 22.05
N SER A 439 21.06 -20.06 22.03
CA SER A 439 20.70 -18.83 22.75
C SER A 439 19.64 -18.03 22.00
N LEU A 440 18.54 -17.71 22.66
CA LEU A 440 17.34 -17.08 22.08
C LEU A 440 17.01 -15.76 22.80
N ASN A 441 16.64 -14.73 22.05
CA ASN A 441 16.14 -13.47 22.60
C ASN A 441 14.62 -13.37 22.40
N ASP A 442 13.87 -13.46 23.50
CA ASP A 442 12.40 -13.44 23.48
C ASP A 442 11.80 -12.05 23.17
N GLN A 443 12.57 -10.98 23.35
CA GLN A 443 12.17 -9.60 23.02
C GLN A 443 12.42 -9.25 21.55
N THR A 444 13.64 -9.46 21.04
CA THR A 444 14.00 -9.10 19.65
C THR A 444 13.60 -10.14 18.61
N LYS A 445 13.20 -11.34 19.07
CA LYS A 445 12.88 -12.52 18.25
C LYS A 445 14.05 -12.97 17.37
N GLU A 446 15.23 -13.01 18.01
CA GLU A 446 16.51 -13.36 17.41
C GLU A 446 17.11 -14.63 18.04
N VAL A 447 17.98 -15.27 17.28
CA VAL A 447 18.72 -16.48 17.62
C VAL A 447 20.21 -16.14 17.55
N THR A 448 20.87 -16.10 18.69
CA THR A 448 22.31 -15.80 18.74
C THR A 448 23.06 -17.12 18.81
N ILE A 449 23.92 -17.35 17.81
CA ILE A 449 24.84 -18.48 17.80
C ILE A 449 26.23 -17.89 17.99
N ALA A 450 26.62 -17.76 19.27
CA ALA A 450 27.96 -17.36 19.63
C ALA A 450 28.92 -18.52 19.43
N PHE A 451 30.12 -18.22 18.96
CA PHE A 451 31.26 -19.12 19.05
C PHE A 451 32.02 -18.78 20.34
N ASP A 452 32.34 -19.79 21.16
CA ASP A 452 33.12 -19.60 22.39
C ASP A 452 34.56 -19.19 22.07
N ASP A 453 34.80 -17.89 21.89
CA ASP A 453 36.13 -17.28 22.06
C ASP A 453 36.16 -16.52 23.40
N PRO A 454 36.82 -17.06 24.44
CA PRO A 454 36.90 -16.42 25.76
C PRO A 454 37.73 -15.12 25.78
N ASN A 455 38.28 -14.66 24.64
CA ASN A 455 39.08 -13.44 24.54
C ASN A 455 38.45 -12.34 23.66
N ALA A 456 37.19 -12.47 23.26
CA ALA A 456 36.53 -11.49 22.39
C ALA A 456 36.38 -10.10 23.07
N PRO A 457 36.85 -9.00 22.46
CA PRO A 457 36.76 -7.67 23.06
C PRO A 457 35.33 -7.11 22.94
N GLY A 458 34.59 -7.13 24.06
CA GLY A 458 33.20 -6.64 24.09
C GLY A 458 32.43 -6.87 25.38
N SER A 459 33.06 -7.42 26.43
CA SER A 459 32.44 -7.63 27.74
C SER A 459 32.20 -6.30 28.47
N PHE A 460 31.06 -5.66 28.24
CA PHE A 460 30.51 -4.69 29.19
C PHE A 460 29.66 -5.45 30.22
N PRO A 461 29.91 -5.26 31.53
CA PRO A 461 29.22 -6.02 32.58
C PRO A 461 27.76 -5.58 32.72
N ASP A 462 26.94 -6.49 33.25
CA ASP A 462 25.51 -6.26 33.52
C ASP A 462 25.25 -4.97 34.30
N VAL A 463 24.31 -4.16 33.81
CA VAL A 463 23.76 -3.03 34.58
C VAL A 463 22.79 -3.60 35.60
N VAL A 464 23.28 -3.80 36.83
CA VAL A 464 22.48 -4.22 37.97
C VAL A 464 21.63 -3.05 38.48
N ASP A 465 20.32 -3.26 38.61
CA ASP A 465 19.41 -2.32 39.28
C ASP A 465 19.83 -2.07 40.73
N VAL A 466 20.07 -0.80 41.10
CA VAL A 466 20.24 -0.39 42.51
C VAL A 466 19.42 0.87 42.81
N VAL A 467 18.58 0.75 43.84
CA VAL A 467 17.62 1.73 44.38
C VAL A 467 18.34 2.93 45.03
N PRO A 468 17.80 4.17 44.99
CA PRO A 468 18.54 5.37 45.38
C PRO A 468 18.67 5.60 46.90
N GLY A 469 19.82 6.13 47.31
CA GLY A 469 20.08 6.63 48.67
C GLY A 469 21.07 7.82 48.67
N ASN A 470 20.56 8.99 49.06
CA ASN A 470 21.31 10.23 49.34
C ASN A 470 21.76 10.28 50.83
N PRO A 471 22.53 11.28 51.32
CA PRO A 471 23.44 12.25 50.68
C PRO A 471 24.86 12.07 51.36
N PRO A 472 25.66 13.08 51.77
CA PRO A 472 25.93 14.46 51.31
C PRO A 472 27.44 14.74 51.04
N GLY A 473 27.79 15.98 50.65
CA GLY A 473 29.17 16.51 50.81
C GLY A 473 29.67 17.48 49.74
N SER A 474 29.53 18.79 50.03
CA SER A 474 30.29 19.95 49.53
C SER A 474 31.76 19.68 49.12
N LEU A 475 32.34 20.35 48.10
CA LEU A 475 32.66 21.80 48.15
C LEU A 475 32.78 22.52 46.79
N ILE A 476 32.55 23.83 46.92
CA ILE A 476 32.56 25.00 46.03
C ILE A 476 33.91 25.30 45.29
N PRO A 477 33.94 26.18 44.25
CA PRO A 477 34.87 26.08 43.11
C PRO A 477 36.00 27.17 43.01
N PRO A 478 36.04 28.08 42.00
CA PRO A 478 36.87 28.01 40.78
C PRO A 478 37.99 29.07 40.70
N ASP A 479 38.91 28.96 39.73
CA ASP A 479 39.52 30.16 39.11
C ASP A 479 40.06 29.93 37.68
N ASN A 480 40.28 31.04 36.99
CA ASN A 480 40.61 31.26 35.59
C ASN A 480 42.12 31.10 35.29
N SER A 481 42.46 30.79 34.03
CA SER A 481 43.28 31.69 33.19
C SER A 481 43.54 31.11 31.79
N ASP A 482 43.16 31.89 30.78
CA ASP A 482 43.70 31.86 29.41
C ASP A 482 44.49 33.18 29.26
N PRO A 483 45.64 33.23 28.55
CA PRO A 483 45.54 33.79 27.19
C PRO A 483 46.55 33.28 26.15
N PHE A 484 46.05 33.09 24.91
CA PHE A 484 46.66 33.46 23.60
C PHE A 484 48.10 33.02 23.22
N VAL A 485 48.27 32.53 21.97
CA VAL A 485 49.13 33.13 20.91
C VAL A 485 48.73 32.55 19.53
N ASP A 486 48.87 33.36 18.48
CA ASP A 486 48.42 33.17 17.09
C ASP A 486 49.10 32.09 16.21
N TYR A 487 48.38 31.76 15.13
CA TYR A 487 48.76 31.28 13.78
C TYR A 487 49.87 32.14 13.07
N PRO A 488 50.28 31.92 11.78
CA PRO A 488 50.02 30.84 10.78
C PRO A 488 51.28 30.38 9.94
N ILE A 489 51.01 29.69 8.81
CA ILE A 489 51.77 29.62 7.52
C ILE A 489 52.92 28.58 7.38
N GLN A 490 52.64 27.47 6.69
CA GLN A 490 52.87 27.32 5.23
C GLN A 490 51.86 26.36 4.60
#